data_AF-A0A931PWM8-F1
#
_entry.id   AF-A0A931PWM8-F1
#
_cell.length_a   1.000
_cell.length_b   1.000
_cell.length_c   1.000
_cell.angle_alpha   90.00
_cell.angle_beta   90.00
_cell.angle_gamma   90.00
#
_symmetry.space_group_name_H-M   'P 1'
#
loop_
_entity.id
_entity.type
_entity.pdbx_description
1 polymer ?
#
loop_
_entity_poly.entity_id
_entity_poly.type
_entity_poly.pdbx_seq_one_letter_code
_entity_poly.pdbx_strand_id
1 'polypeptide(L)'
;MKKLAQCALIVLGYLIAFDLIGVLVSSLVDVTPLRWKSPVLTYAIWFVLGVFCGLLSYNSAGSRIAAPGEGDWSTRPDARKTGLAVIAAASIVLLALALICNTLVWSGGGEGDLYVPDSRPLTIVYLATILISMVFANAALLSPPSKTQT
;
A
#
# COMPACT_ATOMS: atom_id res chain seq x y z
N MET A 1 -20.40 7.65 0.82
CA MET A 1 -20.16 6.38 0.09
C MET A 1 -19.30 6.56 -1.17
N LYS A 2 -19.61 7.48 -2.10
CA LYS A 2 -18.86 7.67 -3.36
C LYS A 2 -17.34 7.88 -3.17
N LYS A 3 -16.91 8.68 -2.19
CA LYS A 3 -15.49 8.93 -1.89
C LYS A 3 -14.73 7.70 -1.37
N LEU A 4 -15.35 6.90 -0.50
CA LEU A 4 -14.75 5.67 0.02
C LEU A 4 -14.55 4.63 -1.08
N ALA A 5 -15.55 4.46 -1.96
CA ALA A 5 -15.44 3.59 -3.11
C ALA A 5 -14.31 4.03 -4.05
N GLN A 6 -14.15 5.34 -4.29
CA GLN A 6 -13.04 5.88 -5.08
C GLN A 6 -11.68 5.60 -4.45
N CYS A 7 -11.53 5.76 -3.12
CA CYS A 7 -10.30 5.40 -2.42
C CYS A 7 -10.01 3.90 -2.59
N ALA A 8 -11.01 3.05 -2.36
CA ALA A 8 -10.85 1.60 -2.47
C ALA A 8 -10.41 1.20 -3.88
N LEU A 9 -11.01 1.77 -4.93
CA LEU A 9 -10.62 1.50 -6.32
C LEU A 9 -9.19 1.95 -6.63
N ILE A 10 -8.77 3.11 -6.13
CA ILE A 10 -7.38 3.58 -6.32
C ILE A 10 -6.40 2.65 -5.60
N VAL A 11 -6.67 2.32 -4.34
CA VAL A 11 -5.84 1.40 -3.56
C VAL A 11 -5.74 0.04 -4.24
N LEU A 12 -6.87 -0.54 -4.69
CA LEU A 12 -6.90 -1.79 -5.44
C LEU A 12 -6.11 -1.70 -6.75
N GLY A 13 -6.25 -0.61 -7.50
CA GLY A 13 -5.50 -0.41 -8.75
C GLY A 13 -3.99 -0.41 -8.52
N TYR A 14 -3.51 0.27 -7.47
CA TYR A 14 -2.10 0.26 -7.09
C TYR A 14 -1.64 -1.10 -6.59
N LEU A 15 -2.46 -1.79 -5.77
CA LEU A 15 -2.16 -3.14 -5.30
C LEU A 15 -1.92 -4.09 -6.47
N ILE A 16 -2.81 -4.09 -7.47
CA ILE A 16 -2.68 -4.93 -8.67
C ILE A 16 -1.43 -4.53 -9.47
N ALA A 17 -1.20 -3.25 -9.69
CA ALA A 17 -0.05 -2.78 -10.47
C ALA A 17 1.29 -3.19 -9.81
N PHE A 18 1.42 -3.01 -8.50
CA PHE A 18 2.63 -3.34 -7.75
C PHE A 18 2.81 -4.84 -7.55
N ASP A 19 1.72 -5.60 -7.48
CA ASP A 19 1.76 -7.06 -7.48
C ASP A 19 2.37 -7.60 -8.80
N LEU A 20 1.87 -7.12 -9.95
CA LEU A 20 2.43 -7.47 -11.26
C LEU A 20 3.91 -7.08 -11.39
N ILE A 21 4.30 -5.91 -10.87
CA ILE A 21 5.71 -5.48 -10.82
C ILE A 21 6.53 -6.42 -9.92
N GLY A 22 6.00 -6.80 -8.76
CA GLY A 22 6.66 -7.72 -7.83
C GLY A 22 6.90 -9.10 -8.43
N VAL A 23 5.90 -9.64 -9.12
CA VAL A 23 6.03 -10.91 -9.87
C VAL A 23 7.08 -10.79 -10.96
N LEU A 24 7.06 -9.71 -11.76
CA LEU A 24 8.04 -9.49 -12.82
C LEU A 24 9.47 -9.38 -12.28
N VAL A 25 9.68 -8.55 -11.25
CA VAL A 25 11.00 -8.35 -10.63
C VAL A 25 11.51 -9.65 -10.00
N SER A 26 10.66 -10.37 -9.27
CA SER A 26 11.02 -11.65 -8.65
C SER A 26 11.36 -12.70 -9.72
N SER A 27 10.61 -12.75 -10.81
CA SER A 27 10.88 -13.63 -11.95
C SER A 27 12.22 -13.32 -12.62
N LEU A 28 12.55 -12.03 -12.79
CA LEU A 28 13.85 -11.63 -13.35
C LEU A 28 15.01 -12.05 -12.45
N VAL A 29 14.86 -11.87 -11.13
CA VAL A 29 15.87 -12.31 -10.15
C VAL A 29 16.07 -13.83 -10.23
N ASP A 30 14.98 -14.61 -10.33
CA ASP A 30 15.05 -16.07 -10.43
C ASP A 30 15.73 -16.58 -11.71
N VAL A 31 15.57 -15.87 -12.84
CA VAL A 31 16.14 -16.26 -14.14
C VAL A 31 17.60 -15.81 -14.31
N THR A 32 18.04 -14.79 -13.57
CA THR A 32 19.43 -14.32 -13.68
C THR A 32 20.45 -15.34 -13.13
N PRO A 33 21.59 -15.56 -13.82
CA PRO A 33 22.61 -16.52 -13.41
C PRO A 33 23.32 -16.15 -12.09
N LEU A 34 23.11 -14.92 -11.61
CA LEU A 34 23.39 -14.50 -10.24
C LEU A 34 22.39 -15.21 -9.31
N ARG A 35 22.68 -16.46 -8.95
CA ARG A 35 21.89 -17.30 -8.02
C ARG A 35 21.88 -16.74 -6.59
N TRP A 36 21.35 -15.54 -6.39
CA TRP A 36 21.05 -15.00 -5.07
C TRP A 36 19.68 -15.51 -4.65
N LYS A 37 19.56 -16.84 -4.48
CA LYS A 37 18.39 -17.47 -3.84
C LYS A 37 18.41 -17.20 -2.34
N SER A 38 18.35 -15.93 -1.98
CA SER A 38 18.29 -15.48 -0.60
C SER A 38 16.85 -15.08 -0.29
N PRO A 39 16.17 -15.75 0.65
CA PRO A 39 14.84 -15.35 1.11
C PRO A 39 14.77 -13.86 1.48
N VAL A 40 15.88 -13.33 2.03
CA VAL A 40 16.01 -11.91 2.41
C VAL A 40 15.81 -10.97 1.21
N LEU A 41 16.28 -11.34 0.03
CA LEU A 41 16.12 -10.52 -1.18
C LEU A 41 14.64 -10.42 -1.57
N THR A 42 13.91 -11.54 -1.52
CA THR A 42 12.47 -11.57 -1.80
C THR A 42 11.69 -10.70 -0.82
N TYR A 43 11.99 -10.79 0.48
CA TYR A 43 11.39 -9.87 1.47
C TYR A 43 11.71 -8.40 1.18
N ALA A 44 12.95 -8.09 0.80
CA ALA A 44 13.36 -6.72 0.49
C ALA A 44 12.61 -6.16 -0.74
N ILE A 45 12.42 -6.97 -1.79
CA ILE A 45 11.65 -6.57 -2.98
C ILE A 45 10.22 -6.21 -2.59
N TRP A 46 9.52 -7.13 -1.93
CA TRP A 46 8.13 -6.92 -1.52
C TRP A 46 7.98 -5.78 -0.50
N PHE A 47 8.94 -5.61 0.40
CA PHE A 47 8.97 -4.49 1.32
C PHE A 47 9.07 -3.14 0.57
N VAL A 48 10.05 -3.00 -0.32
CA VAL A 48 10.26 -1.76 -1.10
C VAL A 48 9.03 -1.45 -1.95
N LEU A 49 8.49 -2.46 -2.65
CA LEU A 49 7.25 -2.30 -3.42
C LEU A 49 6.07 -1.90 -2.53
N GLY A 50 5.96 -2.46 -1.33
CA GLY A 50 4.94 -2.10 -0.36
C GLY A 50 5.03 -0.63 0.06
N VAL A 51 6.24 -0.11 0.30
CA VAL A 51 6.45 1.32 0.62
C VAL A 51 5.97 2.20 -0.53
N PHE A 52 6.43 1.94 -1.75
CA PHE A 52 6.04 2.77 -2.91
C PHE A 52 4.55 2.66 -3.22
N CYS A 53 3.97 1.46 -3.16
CA CYS A 53 2.54 1.25 -3.33
C CYS A 53 1.74 2.07 -2.31
N GLY A 54 2.10 2.03 -1.02
CA GLY A 54 1.41 2.78 0.02
C GLY A 54 1.52 4.30 -0.15
N LEU A 55 2.71 4.83 -0.41
CA LEU A 55 2.90 6.28 -0.63
C LEU A 55 2.14 6.79 -1.85
N LEU A 56 2.24 6.09 -2.99
CA LEU A 56 1.61 6.53 -4.24
C LEU A 56 0.09 6.40 -4.20
N SER A 57 -0.43 5.31 -3.65
CA SER A 57 -1.87 5.12 -3.50
C SER A 57 -2.46 6.11 -2.49
N TYR A 58 -1.75 6.40 -1.39
CA TYR A 58 -2.15 7.43 -0.43
C TYR A 58 -2.28 8.80 -1.08
N ASN A 59 -1.25 9.24 -1.82
CA ASN A 59 -1.26 10.54 -2.48
C ASN A 59 -2.33 10.63 -3.57
N SER A 60 -2.47 9.57 -4.38
CA SER A 60 -3.46 9.51 -5.46
C SER A 60 -4.89 9.49 -4.93
N ALA A 61 -5.15 8.74 -3.86
CA ALA A 61 -6.46 8.70 -3.23
C ALA A 61 -6.78 10.03 -2.55
N GLY A 62 -5.83 10.59 -1.79
CA GLY A 62 -5.96 11.87 -1.11
C GLY A 62 -6.31 13.01 -2.07
N SER A 63 -5.55 13.15 -3.16
CA SER A 63 -5.82 14.16 -4.19
C SER A 63 -7.19 13.99 -4.85
N ARG A 64 -7.68 12.74 -4.97
CA ARG A 64 -8.98 12.46 -5.59
C ARG A 64 -10.16 12.80 -4.68
N ILE A 65 -10.03 12.59 -3.37
CA ILE A 65 -11.14 12.71 -2.42
C ILE A 65 -11.14 13.98 -1.58
N ALA A 66 -10.03 14.73 -1.59
CA ALA A 66 -9.93 16.06 -0.99
C ALA A 66 -11.07 16.97 -1.46
N ALA A 67 -11.48 17.91 -0.61
CA ALA A 67 -12.42 18.94 -1.03
C ALA A 67 -11.81 19.78 -2.17
N PRO A 68 -12.62 20.34 -3.09
CA PRO A 68 -12.13 21.32 -4.05
C PRO A 68 -11.45 22.49 -3.32
N GLY A 69 -10.32 22.93 -3.84
CA GLY A 69 -9.52 24.00 -3.25
C GLY A 69 -8.27 24.25 -4.09
N GLU A 70 -7.62 25.38 -3.85
CA GLU A 70 -6.37 25.75 -4.51
C GLU A 70 -5.17 25.04 -3.89
N GLY A 71 -4.10 24.85 -4.68
CA GLY A 71 -2.85 24.22 -4.25
C GLY A 71 -2.91 22.69 -4.13
N ASP A 72 -1.81 22.08 -3.67
CA ASP A 72 -1.77 20.64 -3.38
C ASP A 72 -2.67 20.31 -2.17
N TRP A 73 -3.36 19.17 -2.20
CA TRP A 73 -4.23 18.74 -1.11
C TRP A 73 -3.44 18.49 0.19
N SER A 74 -2.17 18.09 0.07
CA SER A 74 -1.30 17.72 1.20
C SER A 74 -0.89 18.91 2.08
N THR A 75 -0.98 20.13 1.56
CA THR A 75 -0.61 21.37 2.27
C THR A 75 -1.82 22.10 2.86
N ARG A 76 -3.03 21.57 2.67
CA ARG A 76 -4.27 22.24 3.10
C ARG A 76 -4.57 21.97 4.58
N PRO A 77 -5.33 22.86 5.25
CA PRO A 77 -5.70 22.66 6.66
C PRO A 77 -6.45 21.35 6.93
N ASP A 78 -7.18 20.82 5.94
CA ASP A 78 -7.94 19.56 6.03
C ASP A 78 -7.16 18.32 5.57
N ALA A 79 -5.88 18.47 5.17
CA ALA A 79 -5.06 17.39 4.64
C ALA A 79 -5.01 16.18 5.57
N ARG A 80 -4.84 16.41 6.88
CA ARG A 80 -4.77 15.34 7.88
C ARG A 80 -6.06 14.56 8.02
N LYS A 81 -7.20 15.25 7.92
CA LYS A 81 -8.52 14.60 7.97
C LYS A 81 -8.76 13.76 6.71
N THR A 82 -8.38 14.29 5.55
CA THR A 82 -8.46 13.57 4.27
C THR A 82 -7.54 12.34 4.29
N GLY A 83 -6.30 12.50 4.75
CA GLY A 83 -5.32 11.42 4.88
C GLY A 83 -5.82 10.29 5.79
N LEU A 84 -6.38 10.62 6.96
CA LEU A 84 -7.00 9.63 7.85
C LEU A 84 -8.17 8.89 7.18
N ALA A 85 -8.98 9.57 6.37
CA ALA A 85 -10.06 8.92 5.63
C ALA A 85 -9.52 7.94 4.56
N VAL A 86 -8.42 8.29 3.89
CA VAL A 86 -7.72 7.39 2.96
C VAL A 86 -7.18 6.16 3.69
N ILE A 87 -6.49 6.37 4.82
CA ILE A 87 -5.94 5.28 5.65
C ILE A 87 -7.06 4.35 6.11
N ALA A 88 -8.18 4.89 6.61
CA ALA A 88 -9.32 4.07 7.05
C ALA A 88 -9.89 3.22 5.89
N ALA A 89 -10.06 3.81 4.70
CA ALA A 89 -10.52 3.08 3.52
C ALA A 89 -9.52 2.00 3.09
N ALA A 90 -8.24 2.32 3.07
CA ALA A 90 -7.18 1.38 2.73
C ALA A 90 -7.12 0.21 3.72
N SER A 91 -7.19 0.47 5.02
CA SER A 91 -7.23 -0.57 6.06
C SER A 91 -8.36 -1.56 5.83
N ILE A 92 -9.56 -1.10 5.45
CA ILE A 92 -10.69 -1.98 5.13
C ILE A 92 -10.35 -2.87 3.93
N VAL A 93 -9.78 -2.32 2.86
CA VAL A 93 -9.37 -3.07 1.67
C VAL A 93 -8.31 -4.11 2.01
N LEU A 94 -7.25 -3.71 2.72
CA LEU A 94 -6.13 -4.59 3.07
C LEU A 94 -6.58 -5.73 4.01
N LEU A 95 -7.44 -5.44 4.99
CA LEU A 95 -8.01 -6.46 5.88
C LEU A 95 -8.93 -7.41 5.11
N ALA A 96 -9.78 -6.90 4.22
CA ALA A 96 -10.63 -7.74 3.39
C ALA A 96 -9.81 -8.68 2.51
N LEU A 97 -8.74 -8.19 1.88
CA LEU A 97 -7.82 -9.01 1.09
C LEU A 97 -7.09 -10.04 1.95
N ALA A 98 -6.59 -9.67 3.12
CA ALA A 98 -5.95 -10.60 4.03
C ALA A 98 -6.90 -11.72 4.48
N LEU A 99 -8.17 -11.41 4.74
CA LEU A 99 -9.19 -12.40 5.07
C LEU A 99 -9.48 -13.33 3.89
N ILE A 100 -9.63 -12.78 2.68
CA ILE A 100 -9.83 -13.57 1.45
C ILE A 100 -8.64 -14.51 1.21
N CYS A 101 -7.40 -14.04 1.36
CA CYS A 101 -6.21 -14.87 1.19
C CYS A 101 -6.15 -15.96 2.27
N ASN A 102 -6.49 -15.64 3.51
CA ASN A 102 -6.52 -16.61 4.60
C ASN A 102 -7.54 -17.72 4.38
N THR A 103 -8.71 -17.42 3.80
CA THR A 103 -9.76 -18.42 3.57
C THR A 103 -9.55 -19.22 2.29
N LEU A 104 -9.13 -18.56 1.20
CA LEU A 104 -9.08 -19.18 -0.13
C LEU A 104 -7.69 -19.68 -0.54
N VAL A 105 -6.62 -19.01 -0.12
CA VAL A 105 -5.26 -19.28 -0.60
C VAL A 105 -4.45 -20.06 0.43
N TRP A 106 -4.44 -19.60 1.69
CA TRP A 106 -3.59 -20.18 2.73
C TRP A 106 -4.21 -21.33 3.51
N SER A 107 -5.49 -21.65 3.27
CA SER A 107 -6.21 -22.70 4.00
C SER A 107 -5.63 -24.11 3.78
N GLY A 108 -4.89 -24.33 2.69
CA GLY A 108 -4.22 -25.59 2.36
C GLY A 108 -2.72 -25.67 2.71
N GLY A 109 -2.13 -24.61 3.28
CA GLY A 109 -0.69 -24.53 3.56
C GLY A 109 0.12 -23.85 2.45
N GLY A 110 0.31 -22.53 2.56
CA GLY A 110 1.05 -21.67 1.60
C GLY A 110 2.30 -21.03 2.22
N GLU A 111 3.22 -21.84 2.75
CA GLU A 111 4.40 -21.33 3.48
C GLU A 111 5.70 -21.35 2.66
N GLY A 112 5.69 -21.88 1.43
CA GLY A 112 6.91 -22.11 0.63
C GLY A 112 7.15 -21.18 -0.57
N ASP A 113 6.18 -20.33 -0.93
CA ASP A 113 6.25 -19.56 -2.18
C ASP A 113 7.04 -18.25 -2.05
N LEU A 114 7.55 -17.78 -3.19
CA LEU A 114 8.33 -16.53 -3.31
C LEU A 114 7.49 -15.34 -3.78
N TYR A 115 6.21 -15.57 -4.06
CA TYR A 115 5.30 -14.61 -4.68
C TYR A 115 4.13 -14.31 -3.75
N VAL A 116 3.62 -13.07 -3.82
CA VAL A 116 2.35 -12.68 -3.21
C VAL A 116 1.24 -12.96 -4.24
N PRO A 117 0.04 -13.41 -3.83
CA PRO A 117 -0.42 -13.67 -2.47
C PRO A 117 -0.13 -15.08 -1.93
N ASP A 118 0.54 -15.94 -2.69
CA ASP A 118 0.69 -17.37 -2.36
C ASP A 118 1.51 -17.59 -1.07
N SER A 119 2.53 -16.77 -0.88
CA SER A 119 3.36 -16.75 0.33
C SER A 119 2.70 -15.91 1.42
N ARG A 120 2.19 -16.59 2.47
CA ARG A 120 1.60 -15.92 3.64
C ARG A 120 2.52 -14.86 4.27
N PRO A 121 3.79 -15.14 4.61
CA PRO A 121 4.60 -14.15 5.31
C PRO A 121 5.00 -12.97 4.42
N LEU A 122 5.25 -13.18 3.12
CA LEU A 122 5.53 -12.08 2.20
C LEU A 122 4.29 -11.19 2.01
N THR A 123 3.10 -11.79 1.91
CA THR A 123 1.85 -11.04 1.78
C THR A 123 1.59 -10.18 3.02
N ILE A 124 1.80 -10.73 4.22
CA ILE A 124 1.66 -9.96 5.47
C ILE A 124 2.65 -8.79 5.47
N VAL A 125 3.92 -9.02 5.12
CA VAL A 125 4.94 -7.95 5.06
C VAL A 125 4.52 -6.88 4.05
N TYR A 126 4.09 -7.28 2.85
CA TYR A 126 3.67 -6.36 1.81
C TYR A 126 2.49 -5.48 2.27
N LEU A 127 1.40 -6.09 2.74
CA LEU A 127 0.20 -5.38 3.21
C LEU A 127 0.49 -4.49 4.42
N ALA A 128 1.30 -4.97 5.38
CA ALA A 128 1.69 -4.19 6.55
C ALA A 128 2.54 -2.98 6.15
N THR A 129 3.49 -3.15 5.23
CA THR A 129 4.37 -2.07 4.77
C THR A 129 3.60 -0.99 4.01
N ILE A 130 2.59 -1.39 3.21
CA ILE A 130 1.66 -0.46 2.58
C ILE A 130 0.97 0.39 3.66
N LEU A 131 0.33 -0.24 4.65
CA LEU A 131 -0.38 0.51 5.68
C LEU A 131 0.55 1.42 6.50
N ILE A 132 1.72 0.91 6.91
CA ILE A 132 2.72 1.67 7.67
C ILE A 132 3.21 2.88 6.87
N SER A 133 3.48 2.73 5.57
CA SER A 133 3.94 3.85 4.73
C SER A 133 2.86 4.91 4.55
N MET A 134 1.57 4.55 4.46
CA MET A 134 0.47 5.51 4.46
C MET A 134 0.37 6.28 5.78
N VAL A 135 0.46 5.56 6.91
CA VAL A 135 0.44 6.17 8.25
C VAL A 135 1.64 7.10 8.42
N PHE A 136 2.82 6.68 7.98
CA PHE A 136 4.02 7.49 7.96
C PHE A 136 3.83 8.76 7.12
N ALA A 137 3.28 8.65 5.91
CA ALA A 137 2.99 9.82 5.07
C ALA A 137 2.05 10.82 5.76
N ASN A 138 0.97 10.33 6.37
CA ASN A 138 0.03 11.17 7.10
C ASN A 138 0.62 11.80 8.37
N ALA A 139 1.57 11.12 9.01
CA ALA A 139 2.19 11.59 10.24
C ALA A 139 3.37 12.54 10.01
N ALA A 140 4.20 12.27 8.99
CA ALA A 140 5.50 12.91 8.80
C ALA A 140 5.57 13.83 7.58
N LEU A 141 4.74 13.61 6.55
CA LEU A 141 4.82 14.37 5.29
C LEU A 141 3.76 15.46 5.15
N LEU A 142 2.69 15.41 5.95
CA LEU A 142 1.69 16.48 5.97
C LEU A 142 2.17 17.68 6.80
N SER A 143 1.96 18.88 6.27
CA SER A 143 2.30 20.11 6.98
C SER A 143 1.46 20.23 8.26
N PRO A 144 2.05 20.69 9.38
CA PRO A 144 1.25 21.01 10.56
C PRO A 144 0.26 22.13 10.21
N PRO A 145 -0.95 22.12 10.80
CA PRO A 145 -1.92 23.19 10.58
C PRO A 145 -1.24 24.51 10.95
N SER A 146 -1.22 25.49 10.04
CA SER A 146 -0.71 26.81 10.36
C SER A 146 -1.50 27.33 11.54
N LYS A 147 -0.82 27.63 12.65
CA LYS A 147 -1.39 28.43 13.72
C LYS A 147 -1.58 29.84 13.15
N THR A 148 -2.64 30.05 12.37
CA THR A 148 -2.97 31.40 11.94
C THR A 148 -3.53 32.12 13.16
N GLN A 149 -2.78 33.15 13.52
CA GLN A 149 -2.90 34.02 14.67
C GLN A 149 -4.34 34.55 14.81
N THR A 150 -4.82 34.49 16.06
CA THR A 150 -6.01 35.22 16.56
C THR A 150 -5.98 36.69 16.20
#